data_AF-A0A2E5HUA8-F1
#
_entry.id   AF-A0A2E5HUA8-F1
#
_cell.length_a   1.000
_cell.length_b   1.000
_cell.length_c   1.000
_cell.angle_alpha   90.00
_cell.angle_beta   90.00
_cell.angle_gamma   90.00
#
_symmetry.space_group_name_H-M   'P 1'
#
loop_
_entity.id
_entity.type
_entity.pdbx_description
1 polymer ?
#
loop_
_entity_poly.entity_id
_entity_poly.type
_entity_poly.pdbx_seq_one_letter_code
_entity_poly.pdbx_strand_id
1 'polypeptide(L)'
;MYLFINQYSFIFLSTLILSIIGFFTWRFLDPKLSLVSIVVMLSLLGSFYFTARGSVNQVENISELKILLSSGKPVVVQIFSDY
;
A
#
# COMPACT_ATOMS: atom_id res chain seq x y z
N MET A 1 -8.99 5.73 7.92
CA MET A 1 -9.42 4.39 7.46
C MET A 1 -8.16 3.64 7.10
N TYR A 2 -7.73 2.70 7.96
CA TYR A 2 -6.53 1.92 7.71
C TYR A 2 -6.84 0.86 6.66
N LEU A 3 -6.29 1.03 5.46
CA LEU A 3 -6.35 0.02 4.42
C LEU A 3 -5.18 -0.92 4.64
N PHE A 4 -5.45 -2.15 5.11
CA PHE A 4 -4.45 -3.20 5.15
C PHE A 4 -4.14 -3.64 3.72
N ILE A 5 -3.25 -2.90 3.07
CA ILE A 5 -2.79 -3.21 1.72
C ILE A 5 -1.63 -4.20 1.85
N ASN A 6 -1.85 -5.44 1.41
CA ASN A 6 -0.78 -6.41 1.24
C ASN A 6 0.26 -5.85 0.25
N GLN A 7 1.53 -5.77 0.67
CA GLN A 7 2.62 -5.21 -0.12
C GLN A 7 2.77 -5.92 -1.48
N TYR A 8 2.63 -7.25 -1.52
CA TYR A 8 2.73 -8.01 -2.76
C TYR A 8 1.59 -7.70 -3.73
N SER A 9 0.36 -7.62 -3.22
CA SER A 9 -0.81 -7.23 -4.01
C SER A 9 -0.69 -5.80 -4.52
N PHE A 10 -0.12 -4.89 -3.72
CA PHE A 10 0.13 -3.52 -4.13
C PHE A 10 1.13 -3.42 -5.26
N ILE A 11 2.26 -4.14 -5.17
CA ILE A 11 3.28 -4.17 -6.22
C ILE A 11 2.65 -4.70 -7.51
N PHE A 12 1.96 -5.83 -7.45
CA PHE A 12 1.31 -6.42 -8.62
C PHE A 12 0.33 -5.44 -9.29
N LEU A 13 -0.57 -4.84 -8.51
CA LEU A 13 -1.56 -3.90 -9.05
C LEU A 13 -0.91 -2.62 -9.59
N SER A 14 0.11 -2.11 -8.91
CA SER A 14 0.87 -0.93 -9.35
C SER A 14 1.56 -1.19 -10.70
N THR A 15 2.21 -2.34 -10.86
CA THR A 15 2.84 -2.73 -12.13
C THR A 15 1.81 -2.87 -13.25
N LEU A 16 0.63 -3.43 -12.95
CA LEU A 16 -0.46 -3.53 -13.92
C LEU A 16 -0.94 -2.14 -14.37
N ILE A 17 -1.19 -1.23 -13.43
CA ILE A 17 -1.62 0.16 -13.71
C ILE A 17 -0.55 0.89 -14.54
N LEU A 18 0.72 0.79 -14.15
CA LEU A 18 1.83 1.42 -14.88
C LEU A 18 1.96 0.85 -16.30
N SER A 19 1.76 -0.45 -16.49
CA SER A 19 1.80 -1.09 -17.81
C SER A 19 0.67 -0.59 -18.70
N ILE A 20 -0.55 -0.49 -18.16
CA ILE A 20 -1.71 0.04 -18.87
C ILE A 20 -1.44 1.50 -19.26
N ILE A 21 -1.13 2.37 -18.31
CA ILE A 21 -0.91 3.80 -18.58
C ILE A 21 0.25 3.97 -19.57
N GLY A 22 1.37 3.29 -19.35
CA GLY A 22 2.53 3.33 -20.23
C GLY A 22 2.19 2.90 -21.66
N PHE A 23 1.47 1.79 -21.82
CA PHE A 23 1.04 1.30 -23.13
C PHE A 23 0.09 2.27 -23.84
N PHE A 24 -0.95 2.76 -23.16
CA PHE A 24 -1.92 3.68 -23.77
C PHE A 24 -1.28 5.01 -24.15
N THR A 25 -0.47 5.59 -23.26
CA THR A 25 0.22 6.86 -23.55
C THR A 25 1.24 6.70 -24.68
N TRP A 26 1.96 5.57 -24.74
CA TRP A 26 2.87 5.27 -25.85
C TRP A 26 2.13 5.10 -27.18
N ARG A 27 0.97 4.41 -27.17
CA ARG A 27 0.22 4.06 -28.37
C ARG A 27 -0.56 5.23 -28.98
N PHE A 28 -1.08 6.12 -28.14
CA PHE A 28 -2.05 7.15 -28.54
C PHE A 28 -1.55 8.60 -28.43
N LEU A 29 -0.46 8.86 -27.72
CA LEU A 29 0.09 10.20 -27.53
C LEU A 29 1.49 10.32 -28.15
N ASP A 30 2.53 10.32 -27.32
CA ASP A 30 3.93 10.43 -27.71
C ASP A 30 4.76 9.53 -26.77
N PRO A 31 5.75 8.78 -27.28
CA PRO A 31 6.66 7.99 -26.46
C PRO A 31 7.32 8.77 -25.31
N LYS A 32 7.65 10.05 -25.51
CA LYS A 32 8.22 10.91 -24.46
C LYS A 32 7.21 11.17 -23.34
N LEU A 33 5.94 11.38 -23.68
CA LEU A 33 4.87 11.59 -22.72
C LEU A 33 4.55 10.30 -21.94
N SER A 34 4.77 9.13 -22.55
CA SER A 34 4.64 7.85 -21.84
C SER A 34 5.59 7.76 -20.65
N LEU A 35 6.87 8.09 -20.85
CA LEU A 35 7.87 8.06 -19.78
C LEU A 35 7.53 9.05 -18.66
N VAL A 36 7.09 10.27 -19.01
CA VAL A 36 6.62 11.25 -18.04
C VAL A 36 5.43 10.72 -17.24
N SER A 37 4.45 10.10 -17.91
CA SER A 37 3.25 9.56 -17.26
C SER A 37 3.57 8.43 -16.27
N ILE A 38 4.52 7.57 -16.61
CA ILE A 38 4.99 6.49 -15.74
C ILE A 38 5.62 7.08 -14.47
N VAL A 39 6.52 8.07 -14.60
CA VAL A 39 7.20 8.70 -13.46
C VAL A 39 6.19 9.40 -12.53
N VAL A 40 5.25 10.16 -13.10
CA VAL A 40 4.19 10.83 -12.34
C VAL A 40 3.34 9.80 -11.60
N MET A 41 2.92 8.74 -12.28
CA MET A 41 2.06 7.73 -11.66
C MET A 41 2.79 6.93 -10.59
N LEU A 42 4.08 6.65 -10.78
CA LEU A 42 4.92 5.97 -9.79
C LEU A 42 5.04 6.80 -8.50
N SER A 43 5.14 8.12 -8.64
CA SER A 43 5.17 9.07 -7.51
C SER A 43 3.84 9.10 -6.76
N LEU A 44 2.72 9.10 -7.48
CA LEU A 44 1.37 9.02 -6.91
C LEU A 44 1.12 7.70 -6.16
N LEU A 45 1.45 6.58 -6.80
CA LEU A 45 1.32 5.25 -6.19
C LEU A 45 2.19 5.11 -4.95
N GLY A 46 3.44 5.59 -5.00
CA GLY A 46 4.32 5.61 -3.83
C GLY A 46 3.73 6.43 -2.68
N SER A 47 3.26 7.64 -2.96
CA SER A 47 2.64 8.52 -1.95
C SER A 47 1.38 7.89 -1.35
N PHE A 48 0.54 7.27 -2.19
CA PHE A 48 -0.62 6.52 -1.75
C PHE A 48 -0.24 5.34 -0.86
N TYR A 49 0.79 4.57 -1.23
CA TYR A 49 1.26 3.45 -0.42
C TYR A 49 1.71 3.89 0.97
N PHE A 50 2.51 4.96 1.08
CA PHE A 50 2.95 5.47 2.37
C PHE A 50 1.80 5.99 3.24
N THR A 51 0.76 6.57 2.61
CA THR A 51 -0.43 7.05 3.33
C THR A 51 -1.34 5.90 3.76
N ALA A 52 -1.47 4.88 2.91
CA ALA A 52 -2.36 3.75 3.11
C ALA A 52 -1.75 2.67 4.03
N ARG A 53 -0.41 2.50 4.00
CA ARG A 53 0.35 1.66 4.91
C ARG A 53 0.30 2.29 6.31
N GLY A 54 -0.82 2.08 6.98
CA GLY A 54 -0.97 2.41 8.39
C GLY A 54 0.16 1.84 9.21
N SER A 55 0.59 2.59 10.23
CA SER A 55 1.42 2.03 11.29
C SER A 55 0.64 0.91 11.98
N VAL A 56 0.97 -0.34 11.65
CA VAL A 56 0.53 -1.47 12.48
C VAL A 56 1.26 -1.29 13.80
N ASN A 57 0.53 -0.99 14.87
CA ASN A 57 1.10 -1.00 16.20
C ASN A 57 1.52 -2.45 16.47
N GLN A 58 2.81 -2.73 16.35
CA GLN A 58 3.37 -4.01 16.78
C GLN A 58 3.25 -4.04 18.30
N VAL A 59 2.56 -5.05 18.79
CA VAL A 59 2.39 -5.32 20.21
C VAL A 59 3.32 -6.47 20.53
N GLU A 60 4.43 -6.17 21.20
CA GLU A 60 5.47 -7.16 21.47
C GLU A 60 5.17 -7.94 22.77
N ASN A 61 4.31 -7.40 23.64
CA ASN A 61 4.07 -7.93 24.97
C ASN A 61 2.58 -8.15 25.29
N ILE A 62 2.29 -9.21 26.06
CA ILE A 62 0.93 -9.51 26.56
C ILE A 62 0.34 -8.34 27.36
N SER A 63 1.16 -7.58 28.07
CA SER A 63 0.74 -6.41 28.85
C SER A 63 0.13 -5.32 27.97
N GLU A 64 0.77 -5.03 26.84
CA GLU A 64 0.30 -4.03 25.86
C GLU A 64 -0.98 -4.50 25.16
N LEU A 65 -1.07 -5.80 24.83
CA LEU A 65 -2.28 -6.39 24.29
C LEU A 65 -3.46 -6.25 25.26
N LYS A 66 -3.23 -6.49 26.55
CA LYS A 66 -4.27 -6.39 27.60
C LYS A 66 -4.78 -4.96 27.72
N ILE A 67 -3.88 -3.97 27.66
CA ILE A 67 -4.25 -2.54 27.67
C ILE A 67 -5.11 -2.20 26.45
N LEU A 68 -4.71 -2.63 25.25
CA LEU A 68 -5.45 -2.43 24.00
C LEU A 68 -6.85 -3.05 24.03
N LEU A 69 -6.97 -4.28 24.48
CA LEU A 69 -8.25 -4.99 24.63
C LEU A 69 -9.15 -4.33 25.68
N SER A 70 -8.58 -3.74 26.72
CA SER A 70 -9.32 -3.01 27.76
C SER A 70 -9.76 -1.59 27.36
N SER A 71 -9.32 -1.09 26.19
CA SER A 71 -9.60 0.29 25.75
C SER A 71 -11.05 0.57 25.35
N GLY A 72 -11.89 -0.48 25.24
CA GLY A 72 -13.28 -0.36 24.78
C GLY A 72 -13.44 0.00 23.30
N LYS A 73 -12.33 0.16 22.56
CA LYS A 73 -12.33 0.41 21.13
C LYS A 73 -12.32 -0.91 20.36
N PRO A 74 -13.09 -1.05 19.27
CA PRO A 74 -12.97 -2.20 18.40
C PRO A 74 -11.56 -2.24 17.79
N VAL A 75 -10.86 -3.36 18.01
CA VAL A 75 -9.49 -3.59 17.56
C VAL A 75 -9.44 -4.89 16.74
N VAL A 76 -8.64 -4.89 15.67
CA VAL A 76 -8.35 -6.07 14.86
C VAL A 76 -6.96 -6.55 15.23
N VAL A 77 -6.86 -7.74 15.82
CA VAL A 77 -5.58 -8.36 16.18
C VAL A 77 -5.16 -9.30 15.07
N GLN A 78 -3.97 -9.09 14.51
CA GLN A 78 -3.36 -10.00 13.55
C GLN A 78 -2.24 -10.76 14.25
N ILE A 79 -2.34 -12.08 14.26
CA ILE A 79 -1.34 -13.00 14.80
C ILE A 79 -0.66 -13.63 13.59
N PHE A 80 0.66 -13.48 13.49
CA PHE A 80 1.48 -14.08 12.45
C PHE A 80 2.76 -14.67 13.06
N SER A 81 3.28 -15.72 12.43
CA SER A 81 4.55 -16.37 12.75
C SER A 81 5.45 -16.26 11.53
N ASP A 82 6.67 -15.78 11.72
CA ASP A 82 7.72 -15.80 10.69
C ASP A 82 8.51 -17.14 10.69
N TYR A 83 8.12 -18.09 11.56
CA TYR A 83 8.62 -19.47 11.63
C TYR A 83 7.70 -20.45 10.88
#